data_AF-A0A2N5ZLP2-F1
#
_entry.id   AF-A0A2N5ZLP2-F1
#
_cell.length_a   1.000
_cell.length_b   1.000
_cell.length_c   1.000
_cell.angle_alpha   90.00
_cell.angle_beta   90.00
_cell.angle_gamma   90.00
#
_symmetry.space_group_name_H-M   'P 1'
#
loop_
_entity.id
_entity.type
_entity.pdbx_description
1 polymer ?
#
loop_
_entity_poly.entity_id
_entity_poly.type
_entity_poly.pdbx_seq_one_letter_code
_entity_poly.pdbx_strand_id
1 'polypeptide(L)' 'MKKYRVVIPYKENKSSNENFKVDFEIIASSKEMAVEKALKKFYGFLEYNLASWVRTPIKKNIQVEFLEDVEDVDPWSYL' A
#
# COMPACT_ATOMS: atom_id res chain seq x y z
N MET A 1 -12.09 -11.47 5.63
CA MET A 1 -11.62 -10.06 5.38
C MET A 1 -11.60 -9.78 3.87
N LYS A 2 -11.24 -8.58 3.39
CA LYS A 2 -11.16 -8.28 1.95
C LYS A 2 -9.75 -7.95 1.52
N LYS A 3 -9.34 -8.43 0.35
CA LYS A 3 -8.05 -8.11 -0.27
C LYS A 3 -8.21 -6.91 -1.19
N TYR A 4 -7.36 -5.93 -1.01
CA TYR A 4 -7.30 -4.72 -1.82
C TYR A 4 -5.92 -4.56 -2.42
N ARG A 5 -5.86 -4.12 -3.67
CA ARG A 5 -4.66 -3.55 -4.26
C ARG A 5 -4.71 -2.04 -4.07
N VAL A 6 -3.70 -1.48 -3.42
CA VAL A 6 -3.56 -0.05 -3.20
C VAL A 6 -2.31 0.43 -3.92
N VAL A 7 -2.50 1.30 -4.91
CA VAL A 7 -1.39 1.89 -5.68
C VAL A 7 -1.14 3.29 -5.15
N ILE A 8 0.05 3.50 -4.57
CA ILE A 8 0.46 4.78 -4.01
C ILE A 8 1.44 5.45 -4.98
N PRO A 9 1.04 6.53 -5.65
CA PRO A 9 1.98 7.35 -6.39
C PRO A 9 2.86 8.15 -5.42
N TYR A 10 4.14 8.32 -5.76
CA TYR A 10 5.08 9.11 -4.98
C TYR A 10 6.09 9.82 -5.88
N LYS A 11 6.72 10.87 -5.34
CA LYS A 11 7.82 11.59 -5.99
C LYS A 11 9.09 11.42 -5.18
N GLU A 12 10.22 11.36 -5.87
CA GLU A 12 11.54 11.42 -5.25
C GLU A 12 12.11 12.82 -5.46
N ASN A 13 12.59 13.46 -4.39
CA ASN A 13 12.97 14.88 -4.40
C ASN A 13 14.10 15.23 -5.40
N LYS A 14 14.85 14.24 -5.91
CA LYS A 14 15.95 14.42 -6.86
C LYS A 14 15.51 14.43 -8.33
N SER A 15 14.36 13.81 -8.65
CA SER A 15 13.79 13.74 -10.00
C SER A 15 12.49 14.53 -10.02
N SER A 16 12.57 15.83 -10.30
CA SER A 16 11.42 16.75 -10.27
C SER A 16 10.31 16.40 -11.28
N ASN A 17 10.60 15.57 -12.29
CA ASN A 17 9.67 15.20 -13.36
C ASN A 17 9.26 13.72 -13.38
N GLU A 18 9.81 12.85 -12.52
CA GLU A 18 9.44 11.43 -12.51
C GLU A 18 8.38 11.16 -11.44
N ASN A 19 7.25 10.60 -11.87
CA ASN A 19 6.20 10.11 -10.98
C ASN A 19 6.37 8.60 -10.83
N PHE A 20 6.63 8.14 -9.62
CA PHE A 20 6.74 6.73 -9.30
C PHE A 20 5.44 6.21 -8.73
N LYS A 21 5.25 4.89 -8.76
CA LYS A 21 4.12 4.20 -8.16
C LYS A 21 4.63 2.96 -7.45
N VAL A 22 3.99 2.60 -6.35
CA VAL A 22 4.21 1.33 -5.67
C VAL A 22 2.87 0.68 -5.37
N ASP A 23 2.81 -0.61 -5.65
CA ASP A 23 1.64 -1.45 -5.44
C ASP A 23 1.73 -2.16 -4.09
N PHE A 24 0.64 -2.11 -3.32
CA PHE A 24 0.49 -2.88 -2.09
C PHE A 24 -0.74 -3.75 -2.14
N GLU A 25 -0.57 -5.03 -1.83
CA GLU A 25 -1.69 -5.91 -1.50
C GLU A 25 -1.94 -5.84 0.00
N ILE A 26 -3.15 -5.42 0.37
CA ILE A 26 -3.57 -5.16 1.75
C ILE A 26 -4.86 -5.92 2.05
N ILE A 27 -4.82 -6.67 3.16
CA ILE A 27 -6.02 -7.29 3.73
C ILE A 27 -6.64 -6.32 4.75
N ALA A 28 -7.88 -5.92 4.51
CA ALA A 28 -8.61 -4.96 5.31
C ALA A 28 -10.11 -5.27 5.34
N SER A 29 -10.83 -4.70 6.30
CA SER A 29 -12.30 -4.78 6.38
C SER A 29 -12.99 -3.76 5.46
N SER A 30 -12.33 -2.65 5.13
CA SER A 30 -12.84 -1.60 4.25
C SER A 30 -11.74 -1.00 3.35
N LYS A 31 -12.15 -0.23 2.33
CA LYS A 31 -11.23 0.48 1.43
C LYS A 31 -10.40 1.53 2.17
N GLU A 32 -11.01 2.26 3.09
CA GLU A 32 -10.37 3.31 3.89
C GLU A 32 -9.26 2.71 4.75
N MET A 33 -9.55 1.59 5.41
CA MET A 33 -8.58 0.88 6.23
C MET A 33 -7.48 0.23 5.39
N ALA A 34 -7.78 -0.17 4.14
CA ALA A 34 -6.76 -0.63 3.20
C ALA A 34 -5.78 0.49 2.83
N VAL A 35 -6.27 1.70 2.56
CA VAL A 35 -5.43 2.88 2.29
C VAL A 35 -4.56 3.23 3.49
N GLU A 36 -5.13 3.24 4.69
CA GLU A 36 -4.38 3.55 5.91
C GLU A 36 -3.23 2.56 6.14
N LYS A 37 -3.52 1.25 6.02
CA LYS A 37 -2.49 0.20 6.12
C LYS A 37 -1.44 0.30 5.00
N ALA A 38 -1.85 0.59 3.77
CA ALA A 38 -0.94 0.80 2.65
C ALA A 38 -0.01 2.00 2.90
N LEU A 39 -0.54 3.12 3.40
CA LEU A 39 0.26 4.28 3.77
C LEU A 39 1.24 3.96 4.89
N LYS A 40 0.80 3.22 5.92
CA LYS A 40 1.71 2.78 7.00
C LYS A 40 2.85 1.90 6.47
N LYS A 41 2.55 0.94 5.58
CA LYS A 41 3.57 0.13 4.89
C LYS A 41 4.50 1.00 4.04
N PHE A 42 3.95 1.99 3.33
CA PHE A 42 4.72 2.92 2.52
C PHE A 42 5.71 3.71 3.38
N TYR A 43 5.27 4.29 4.50
CA TYR A 43 6.18 5.01 5.41
C TYR A 43 7.24 4.10 6.02
N GLY A 44 6.90 2.86 6.40
CA GLY A 44 7.90 1.87 6.84
C GLY A 44 8.90 1.48 5.75
N PHE A 45 8.46 1.42 4.49
CA PHE A 45 9.34 1.21 3.34
C PHE A 45 10.33 2.39 3.12
N LEU A 46 9.97 3.60 3.57
CA LEU A 46 10.87 4.76 3.54
C LEU A 46 11.95 4.67 4.62
N GLU A 47 11.60 4.22 5.83
CA GLU A 47 12.54 4.14 6.95
C GLU A 47 13.65 3.09 6.73
N TYR A 48 13.36 2.00 5.99
CA TYR A 48 14.34 0.94 5.74
C TYR A 48 15.31 1.25 4.59
N ASN A 49 15.00 2.24 3.74
CA ASN A 49 15.85 2.67 2.64
C ASN A 49 16.69 3.88 3.08
N LEU A 50 17.84 3.61 3.70
CA LEU A 50 18.87 4.59 4.12
C LEU A 50 19.49 5.44 2.98
N ALA A 51 18.99 5.33 1.74
CA ALA A 51 19.38 6.22 0.66
C ALA A 51 18.78 7.61 0.90
N SER A 52 19.57 8.67 0.74
CA SER A 52 19.24 10.09 1.02
C SER A 52 18.10 10.70 0.18
N TRP A 53 17.07 9.94 -0.17
CA TRP A 53 15.99 10.32 -1.05
C TRP A 53 14.69 10.44 -0.27
N VAL A 54 14.22 11.67 -0.07
CA VAL A 54 12.88 11.94 0.46
C VAL A 54 11.87 11.50 -0.59
N ARG A 55 11.11 10.44 -0.30
CA ARG A 55 9.97 9.98 -1.09
C ARG A 55 8.69 10.58 -0.51
N THR A 56 7.99 11.40 -1.28
CA THR A 56 6.76 12.05 -0.83
C THR A 56 5.55 11.41 -1.54
N PRO A 57 4.60 10.80 -0.80
CA PRO A 57 3.43 10.19 -1.42
C PRO A 57 2.44 11.27 -1.89
N ILE A 58 1.88 11.09 -3.09
CA ILE A 58 0.83 11.94 -3.65
C ILE A 58 -0.53 11.38 -3.21
N LYS A 59 -0.98 11.77 -2.01
CA LYS A 59 -2.21 11.24 -1.39
C LYS A 59 -3.47 11.44 -2.23
N LYS A 60 -3.54 12.50 -3.05
CA LYS A 60 -4.71 12.82 -3.88
C LYS A 60 -4.94 11.85 -5.04
N ASN A 61 -3.99 10.97 -5.36
CA ASN A 61 -4.07 10.10 -6.54
C ASN A 61 -3.83 8.62 -6.19
N ILE A 62 -4.08 8.24 -4.94
CA ILE A 62 -4.02 6.84 -4.51
C ILE A 62 -5.17 6.08 -5.15
N GLN A 63 -4.84 5.00 -5.87
CA GLN A 63 -5.83 4.11 -6.48
C GLN A 63 -6.07 2.91 -5.57
N VAL A 64 -7.32 2.50 -5.43
CA VAL A 64 -7.72 1.36 -4.61
C VAL A 64 -8.62 0.47 -5.43
N GLU A 65 -8.17 -0.76 -5.64
CA GLU A 65 -8.90 -1.80 -6.34
C GLU A 65 -9.22 -2.91 -5.36
N PHE A 66 -10.48 -3.37 -5.36
CA PHE A 66 -10.84 -4.59 -4.66
C PHE A 66 -10.38 -5.77 -5.52
N LEU A 67 -9.66 -6.72 -4.91
CA LEU A 67 -9.20 -7.91 -5.60
C LEU A 67 -10.17 -9.06 -5.39
N GLU A 68 -10.37 -9.44 -4.12
CA GLU A 68 -11.17 -10.61 -3.76
C GLU A 68 -11.52 -10.60 -2.27
N ASP A 69 -12.55 -11.36 -1.89
CA ASP A 69 -12.81 -11.68 -0.49
C ASP A 69 -11.76 -12.70 -0.03
N VAL A 70 -11.08 -12.41 1.08
CA VAL A 70 -10.20 -13.36 1.75
C VAL A 70 -11.08 -14.11 2.74
N GLU A 71 -11.42 -15.35 2.38
CA GLU A 71 -11.95 -16.30 3.36
C GLU A 71 -10.89 -16.49 4.44
N ASP A 72 -11.28 -16.27 5.69
CA ASP A 72 -10.49 -16.72 6.83
C ASP A 72 -10.55 -18.25 6.79
N VAL A 73 -9.62 -18.86 6.07
CA VAL A 73 -9.44 -20.30 6.11
C VAL A 73 -8.92 -20.60 7.50
N ASP A 74 -9.81 -21.04 8.38
CA ASP A 74 -9.43 -21.48 9.72
C ASP A 74 -8.33 -22.54 9.54
N PRO A 75 -7.10 -22.32 10.04
CA PRO A 75 -6.00 -23.27 9.88
C PRO A 75 -6.30 -24.63 10.52
N TRP A 76 -7.37 -24.73 11.33
CA TRP A 76 -7.85 -25.96 11.96
C TRP A 76 -9.03 -26.62 11.25
N SER A 77 -9.49 -26.08 10.11
CA SER A 77 -10.63 -26.63 9.35
C SER A 77 -10.42 -28.03 8.74
N TYR A 78 -9.21 -28.60 8.87
CA TYR A 78 -8.85 -29.95 8.43
C TYR A 78 -8.61 -30.94 9.57
N LEU A 79 -8.91 -30.59 10.83
CA LEU A 79 -8.88 -31.51 11.98
C LEU A 79 -10.29 -31.93 12.39
#